data_AF-A0A2V8SL88-F1
#
_entry.id   AF-A0A2V8SL88-F1
#
_cell.length_a   1.000
_cell.length_b   1.000
_cell.length_c   1.000
_cell.angle_alpha   90.00
_cell.angle_beta   90.00
_cell.angle_gamma   90.00
#
_symmetry.space_group_name_H-M   'P 1'
#
loop_
_entity.id
_entity.type
_entity.pdbx_description
1 polymer ?
#
loop_
_entity_poly.entity_id
_entity_poly.type
_entity_poly.pdbx_seq_one_letter_code
_entity_poly.pdbx_strand_id
1 'polypeptide(L)'
;VAIVDPGVGSSRRAVVVESERHTFVGPDNGVFGYVYERAQALRVFHVTNEKYFRPQVSATFHGRDIFAPVAGALSLGIRPEEFGPEIKDFVRLPFAAPQRRTDGTLVATVIHVDRFGNCVTNISPRDLDEESIRRGVRLLIGDREIRSFRRFFGEEGDTVGEPFAIWGSAGLLELAVFRDRKSKSKSSRSRSQNRLLQAGGCALR
;
A
#
# COMPACT_ATOMS: atom_id res chain seq x y z
N VAL A 1 -15.49 2.45 2.32
CA VAL A 1 -15.42 3.78 1.66
C VAL A 1 -14.02 4.33 1.83
N ALA A 2 -13.39 4.86 0.79
CA ALA A 2 -12.07 5.48 0.87
C ALA A 2 -12.08 6.81 0.11
N ILE A 3 -11.75 7.91 0.78
CA ILE A 3 -11.82 9.26 0.21
C ILE A 3 -10.54 10.00 0.57
N VAL A 4 -9.63 10.10 -0.40
CA VAL A 4 -8.50 11.03 -0.41
C VAL A 4 -8.61 11.74 -1.74
N ASP A 5 -9.18 12.95 -1.73
CA ASP A 5 -9.69 13.57 -2.94
C ASP A 5 -9.25 15.03 -3.12
N PRO A 6 -7.99 15.26 -3.52
CA PRO A 6 -7.53 16.60 -3.88
C PRO A 6 -8.29 17.20 -5.07
N GLY A 7 -8.90 16.37 -5.91
CA GLY A 7 -9.67 16.77 -7.09
C GLY A 7 -11.18 16.89 -6.82
N VAL A 8 -11.61 17.06 -5.56
CA VAL A 8 -13.02 17.27 -5.23
C VAL A 8 -13.58 18.46 -6.02
N GLY A 9 -14.81 18.33 -6.54
CA GLY A 9 -15.45 19.36 -7.37
C GLY A 9 -14.93 19.45 -8.82
N SER A 10 -13.89 18.71 -9.20
CA SER A 10 -13.38 18.66 -10.58
C SER A 10 -14.13 17.62 -11.43
N SER A 11 -13.63 17.37 -12.65
CA SER A 11 -14.16 16.38 -13.59
C SER A 11 -13.90 14.92 -13.19
N ARG A 12 -13.17 14.64 -12.10
CA ARG A 12 -12.88 13.27 -11.66
C ARG A 12 -14.15 12.53 -11.26
N ARG A 13 -14.32 11.30 -11.77
CA ARG A 13 -15.53 10.48 -11.53
C ARG A 13 -15.64 10.05 -10.07
N ALA A 14 -16.87 9.85 -9.61
CA ALA A 14 -17.16 9.06 -8.43
C ALA A 14 -17.36 7.59 -8.86
N VAL A 15 -16.78 6.63 -8.15
CA VAL A 15 -16.87 5.22 -8.55
C VAL A 15 -17.28 4.29 -7.41
N VAL A 16 -18.03 3.26 -7.80
CA VAL A 16 -18.22 2.03 -7.03
C VAL A 16 -17.35 0.95 -7.66
N VAL A 17 -16.53 0.28 -6.86
CA VAL A 17 -15.69 -0.84 -7.29
C VAL A 17 -16.21 -2.11 -6.62
N GLU A 18 -16.71 -3.04 -7.42
CA GLU A 18 -17.14 -4.37 -6.97
C GLU A 18 -16.02 -5.37 -7.23
N SER A 19 -15.60 -6.07 -6.16
CA SER A 19 -14.73 -7.24 -6.20
C SER A 19 -15.52 -8.47 -5.75
N GLU A 20 -14.90 -9.64 -5.76
CA GLU A 20 -15.54 -10.91 -5.38
C GLU A 20 -15.94 -10.96 -3.90
N ARG A 21 -15.31 -10.13 -3.06
CA ARG A 21 -15.53 -10.15 -1.60
C ARG A 21 -16.05 -8.85 -1.03
N HIS A 22 -15.80 -7.72 -1.69
CA HIS A 22 -16.05 -6.39 -1.14
C HIS A 22 -16.47 -5.40 -2.21
N THR A 23 -17.23 -4.41 -1.78
CA THR A 23 -17.55 -3.23 -2.59
C THR A 23 -16.89 -1.99 -1.98
N PHE A 24 -16.23 -1.20 -2.82
CA PHE A 24 -15.55 0.02 -2.44
C PHE A 24 -16.22 1.23 -3.10
N VAL A 25 -16.14 2.38 -2.44
CA VAL A 25 -16.74 3.64 -2.91
C VAL A 25 -15.74 4.76 -2.69
N GLY A 26 -15.49 5.58 -3.71
CA GLY A 26 -14.54 6.68 -3.65
C GLY A 26 -14.28 7.37 -4.98
N PRO A 27 -13.34 8.33 -5.02
CA PRO A 27 -12.96 9.04 -6.24
C PRO A 27 -12.18 8.14 -7.22
N ASP A 28 -12.40 8.34 -8.51
CA ASP A 28 -11.60 7.74 -9.59
C ASP A 28 -10.31 8.52 -9.81
N ASN A 29 -9.39 8.41 -8.83
CA ASN A 29 -8.10 9.12 -8.83
C ASN A 29 -6.93 8.19 -8.52
N GLY A 30 -7.15 6.88 -8.61
CA GLY A 30 -6.14 5.86 -8.31
C GLY A 30 -6.08 5.37 -6.87
N VAL A 31 -6.90 5.91 -5.95
CA VAL A 31 -6.95 5.45 -4.55
C VAL A 31 -7.22 3.94 -4.41
N PHE A 32 -7.90 3.34 -5.40
CA PHE A 32 -8.20 1.91 -5.45
C PHE A 32 -7.18 1.07 -6.22
N GLY A 33 -6.01 1.62 -6.58
CA GLY A 33 -5.02 0.90 -7.39
C GLY A 33 -4.67 -0.49 -6.84
N TYR A 34 -4.41 -0.62 -5.53
CA TYR A 34 -4.08 -1.92 -4.92
C TYR A 34 -5.25 -2.90 -4.93
N VAL A 35 -6.50 -2.41 -4.94
CA VAL A 35 -7.70 -3.25 -5.10
C VAL A 35 -7.72 -3.82 -6.52
N TYR A 36 -7.46 -2.99 -7.53
CA TYR A 36 -7.43 -3.40 -8.93
C TYR A 36 -6.36 -4.46 -9.23
N GLU A 37 -5.19 -4.36 -8.58
CA GLU A 37 -4.10 -5.33 -8.78
C GLU A 37 -4.32 -6.68 -8.07
N ARG A 38 -5.05 -6.68 -6.94
CA ARG A 38 -5.24 -7.89 -6.12
C ARG A 38 -6.52 -8.65 -6.40
N ALA A 39 -7.53 -8.00 -6.98
CA ALA A 39 -8.78 -8.66 -7.36
C ALA A 39 -8.57 -9.61 -8.55
N GLN A 40 -9.19 -10.79 -8.52
CA GLN A 40 -9.26 -11.74 -9.63
C GLN A 40 -10.35 -11.35 -10.64
N ALA A 41 -11.44 -10.76 -10.16
CA ALA A 41 -12.59 -10.26 -10.89
C ALA A 41 -13.05 -8.92 -10.30
N LEU A 42 -13.40 -7.99 -11.19
CA LEU A 42 -13.55 -6.58 -10.89
C LEU A 42 -14.58 -5.96 -11.84
N ARG A 43 -15.55 -5.24 -11.27
CA ARG A 43 -16.46 -4.35 -12.00
C ARG A 43 -16.38 -2.96 -11.39
N VAL A 44 -16.38 -1.92 -12.22
CA VAL A 44 -16.28 -0.53 -11.77
C VAL A 44 -17.42 0.25 -12.38
N PHE A 45 -18.15 1.00 -11.58
CA PHE A 45 -19.31 1.76 -12.01
C PHE A 45 -19.08 3.24 -11.78
N HIS A 46 -19.34 4.03 -12.82
CA HIS A 46 -19.38 5.49 -12.68
C HIS A 46 -20.68 5.86 -11.99
N VAL A 47 -20.56 6.46 -10.81
CA VAL A 47 -21.70 6.91 -10.02
C VAL A 47 -22.27 8.18 -10.65
N THR A 48 -23.42 8.05 -11.32
CA THR A 48 -24.11 9.15 -12.00
C THR A 48 -25.57 9.30 -11.56
N ASN A 49 -26.14 8.31 -10.85
CA ASN A 49 -27.53 8.35 -10.45
C ASN A 49 -27.75 9.25 -9.21
N GLU A 50 -28.18 10.49 -9.47
CA GLU A 50 -28.39 11.53 -8.47
C GLU A 50 -29.45 11.20 -7.42
N LYS A 51 -30.31 10.20 -7.66
CA LYS A 51 -31.26 9.68 -6.66
C LYS A 51 -30.57 9.27 -5.35
N TYR A 52 -29.31 8.84 -5.44
CA TYR A 52 -28.51 8.39 -4.30
C TYR A 52 -27.64 9.51 -3.71
N PHE A 53 -27.76 10.74 -4.18
CA PHE A 53 -27.01 11.88 -3.66
C PHE A 53 -27.85 12.65 -2.64
N ARG A 54 -27.21 13.56 -1.91
CA ARG A 54 -27.96 14.58 -1.17
C ARG A 54 -28.60 15.57 -2.16
N PRO A 55 -29.75 16.17 -1.83
CA PRO A 55 -30.42 17.14 -2.71
C PRO A 55 -29.56 18.35 -3.09
N GLN A 56 -28.60 18.72 -2.23
CA GLN A 56 -27.61 19.75 -2.49
C GLN A 56 -26.22 19.12 -2.40
N VAL A 57 -25.51 19.13 -3.53
CA VAL A 57 -24.14 18.63 -3.62
C VAL A 57 -23.17 19.80 -3.57
N SER A 58 -22.32 19.83 -2.54
CA SER A 58 -21.27 20.84 -2.41
C SER A 58 -20.06 20.49 -3.28
N ALA A 59 -19.55 21.48 -4.01
CA ALA A 59 -18.33 21.35 -4.82
C ALA A 59 -17.08 20.97 -4.00
N THR A 60 -17.07 21.17 -2.67
CA THR A 60 -15.91 20.89 -1.81
C THR A 60 -16.11 19.69 -0.88
N PHE A 61 -17.28 19.03 -0.91
CA PHE A 61 -17.57 17.96 0.05
C PHE A 61 -18.34 16.76 -0.53
N HIS A 62 -17.88 16.25 -1.67
CA HIS A 62 -18.43 15.03 -2.28
C HIS A 62 -18.36 13.79 -1.36
N GLY A 63 -17.44 13.77 -0.37
CA GLY A 63 -17.43 12.78 0.70
C GLY A 63 -18.76 12.60 1.41
N ARG A 64 -19.35 13.72 1.84
CA ARG A 64 -20.63 13.75 2.55
C ARG A 64 -21.80 13.66 1.58
N ASP A 65 -21.71 14.33 0.44
CA ASP A 65 -22.88 14.58 -0.41
C ASP A 65 -23.11 13.49 -1.49
N ILE A 66 -22.06 12.75 -1.87
CA ILE A 66 -22.12 11.68 -2.88
C ILE A 66 -21.67 10.34 -2.28
N PHE A 67 -20.43 10.26 -1.79
CA PHE A 67 -19.83 8.97 -1.42
C PHE A 67 -20.50 8.32 -0.21
N ALA A 68 -20.80 9.09 0.83
CA ALA A 68 -21.48 8.59 2.03
C ALA A 68 -22.89 8.01 1.75
N PRO A 69 -23.82 8.71 1.07
CA PRO A 69 -25.14 8.15 0.80
C PRO A 69 -25.10 6.97 -0.18
N VAL A 70 -24.20 6.96 -1.18
CA VAL A 70 -23.97 5.79 -2.05
C VAL A 70 -23.52 4.58 -1.25
N ALA A 71 -22.58 4.75 -0.33
CA ALA A 71 -22.14 3.68 0.56
C ALA A 71 -23.26 3.21 1.50
N GLY A 72 -24.09 4.13 1.98
CA GLY A 72 -25.29 3.82 2.77
C GLY A 72 -26.26 2.93 1.98
N ALA A 73 -26.58 3.30 0.75
CA ALA A 73 -27.45 2.52 -0.13
C ALA A 73 -26.87 1.13 -0.44
N LEU A 74 -25.56 1.02 -0.71
CA LEU A 74 -24.89 -0.27 -0.88
C LEU A 74 -25.03 -1.15 0.38
N SER A 75 -24.90 -0.57 1.57
CA SER A 75 -25.06 -1.32 2.83
C SER A 75 -26.48 -1.84 3.06
N LEU A 76 -27.47 -1.27 2.37
CA LEU A 76 -28.86 -1.72 2.36
C LEU A 76 -29.16 -2.73 1.23
N GLY A 77 -28.14 -3.19 0.50
CA GLY A 77 -28.28 -4.19 -0.56
C GLY A 77 -28.65 -3.65 -1.93
N ILE A 78 -28.58 -2.32 -2.15
CA ILE A 78 -28.70 -1.75 -3.50
C ILE A 78 -27.50 -2.22 -4.32
N ARG A 79 -27.77 -2.71 -5.54
CA ARG A 79 -26.74 -3.29 -6.41
C ARG A 79 -25.89 -2.19 -7.07
N PRO A 80 -24.59 -2.44 -7.32
CA PRO A 80 -23.70 -1.45 -7.94
C PRO A 80 -24.20 -0.87 -9.28
N GLU A 81 -24.86 -1.67 -10.12
CA GLU A 81 -25.42 -1.23 -11.41
C GLU A 81 -26.53 -0.16 -11.29
N GLU A 82 -27.16 -0.01 -10.11
CA GLU A 82 -28.20 0.99 -9.89
C GLU A 82 -27.62 2.41 -9.75
N PHE A 83 -26.31 2.53 -9.48
CA PHE A 83 -25.65 3.83 -9.30
C PHE A 83 -25.18 4.47 -10.61
N GLY A 84 -25.09 3.69 -11.69
CA GLY A 84 -24.69 4.17 -13.01
C GLY A 84 -23.98 3.13 -13.86
N PRO A 85 -23.45 3.52 -15.03
CA PRO A 85 -22.90 2.58 -16.01
C PRO A 85 -21.58 1.96 -15.55
N GLU A 86 -21.36 0.71 -15.96
CA GLU A 86 -20.06 0.05 -15.82
C GLU A 86 -19.02 0.70 -16.75
N ILE A 87 -17.84 0.98 -16.22
CA ILE A 87 -16.70 1.59 -16.92
C ILE A 87 -15.49 0.67 -16.89
N LYS A 88 -14.64 0.77 -17.92
CA LYS A 88 -13.41 -0.01 -18.05
C LYS A 88 -12.14 0.85 -18.06
N ASP A 89 -12.29 2.15 -18.24
CA ASP A 89 -11.24 3.17 -18.38
C ASP A 89 -10.98 3.91 -17.05
N PHE A 90 -11.09 3.22 -15.92
CA PHE A 90 -10.83 3.79 -14.59
C PHE A 90 -9.34 4.02 -14.33
N VAL A 91 -9.03 5.01 -13.50
CA VAL A 91 -7.66 5.47 -13.24
C VAL A 91 -6.87 4.41 -12.50
N ARG A 92 -5.80 3.92 -13.12
CA ARG A 92 -4.80 3.04 -12.50
C ARG A 92 -3.49 3.80 -12.35
N LEU A 93 -2.97 3.84 -11.12
CA LEU A 93 -1.61 4.33 -10.87
C LEU A 93 -0.63 3.19 -11.09
N PRO A 94 0.50 3.43 -11.77
CA PRO A 94 1.52 2.40 -11.95
C PRO A 94 2.11 2.04 -10.58
N PHE A 95 2.02 0.76 -10.22
CA PHE A 95 2.79 0.23 -9.11
C PHE A 95 4.20 -0.04 -9.58
N ALA A 96 5.20 0.45 -8.84
CA ALA A 96 6.57 0.02 -9.07
C ALA A 96 6.64 -1.47 -8.70
N ALA A 97 6.68 -2.35 -9.70
CA ALA A 97 7.04 -3.75 -9.49
C ALA A 97 8.57 -3.85 -9.31
N PRO A 98 9.08 -4.80 -8.51
CA PRO A 98 10.49 -5.15 -8.52
C PRO A 98 10.95 -5.51 -9.94
N GLN A 99 12.14 -5.08 -10.32
CA GLN A 99 12.72 -5.32 -11.65
C GLN A 99 13.90 -6.28 -11.55
N ARG A 100 13.82 -7.41 -12.26
CA ARG A 100 14.94 -8.36 -12.33
C ARG A 100 15.88 -7.96 -13.46
N ARG A 101 17.16 -7.81 -13.14
CA ARG A 101 18.25 -7.53 -14.10
C ARG A 101 18.77 -8.81 -14.73
N THR A 102 19.52 -8.65 -15.83
CA THR A 102 20.14 -9.75 -16.57
C THR A 102 21.16 -10.55 -15.77
N ASP A 103 21.78 -9.94 -14.75
CA ASP A 103 22.72 -10.59 -13.83
C ASP A 103 22.03 -11.35 -12.68
N GLY A 104 20.69 -11.43 -12.72
CA GLY A 104 19.88 -12.08 -11.68
C GLY A 104 19.50 -11.16 -10.51
N THR A 105 20.06 -9.94 -10.44
CA THR A 105 19.78 -8.98 -9.35
C THR A 105 18.32 -8.54 -9.40
N LEU A 106 17.61 -8.58 -8.27
CA LEU A 106 16.26 -8.00 -8.15
C LEU A 106 16.35 -6.60 -7.55
N VAL A 107 15.94 -5.58 -8.30
CA VAL A 107 15.90 -4.19 -7.86
C VAL A 107 14.49 -3.83 -7.43
N ALA A 108 14.38 -3.34 -6.21
CA ALA A 108 13.14 -3.01 -5.53
C ALA A 108 13.23 -1.61 -4.92
N THR A 109 12.11 -1.10 -4.43
CA THR A 109 12.01 0.23 -3.82
C THR A 109 11.29 0.13 -2.49
N VAL A 110 11.71 0.97 -1.53
CA VAL A 110 10.96 1.20 -0.29
C VAL A 110 9.72 2.01 -0.63
N ILE A 111 8.53 1.43 -0.45
CA ILE A 111 7.25 2.06 -0.77
C ILE A 111 6.60 2.71 0.44
N HIS A 112 7.01 2.33 1.65
CA HIS A 112 6.49 2.89 2.89
C HIS A 112 7.52 2.74 4.01
N VAL A 113 7.61 3.75 4.88
CA VAL A 113 8.32 3.65 6.16
C VAL A 113 7.28 3.74 7.25
N ASP A 114 7.15 2.67 8.04
CA ASP A 114 6.16 2.61 9.10
C ASP A 114 6.52 3.52 10.29
N ARG A 115 5.60 3.64 11.25
CA ARG A 115 5.82 4.48 12.45
C ARG A 115 6.96 4.01 13.36
N PHE A 116 7.39 2.75 13.23
CA PHE A 116 8.48 2.17 14.00
C PHE A 116 9.84 2.38 13.30
N GLY A 117 9.82 2.80 12.03
CA GLY A 117 10.98 3.00 11.18
C GLY A 117 11.33 1.79 10.32
N ASN A 118 10.45 0.78 10.24
CA ASN A 118 10.64 -0.34 9.34
C ASN A 118 10.39 0.12 7.90
N CYS A 119 11.25 -0.32 6.98
CA CYS A 119 11.12 -0.01 5.57
C CYS A 119 10.37 -1.15 4.86
N VAL A 120 9.16 -0.87 4.42
CA VAL A 120 8.34 -1.79 3.62
C VAL A 120 8.73 -1.62 2.15
N THR A 121 9.16 -2.72 1.52
CA THR A 121 9.54 -2.74 0.10
C THR A 121 8.36 -3.17 -0.78
N ASN A 122 8.50 -3.01 -2.10
CA ASN A 122 7.58 -3.59 -3.08
C ASN A 122 7.87 -5.08 -3.39
N ILE A 123 8.72 -5.77 -2.63
CA ILE A 123 9.04 -7.18 -2.84
C ILE A 123 7.97 -8.05 -2.19
N SER A 124 7.39 -8.98 -2.95
CA SER A 124 6.49 -10.01 -2.46
C SER A 124 7.16 -11.40 -2.47
N PRO A 125 6.55 -12.42 -1.83
CA PRO A 125 7.03 -13.81 -1.94
C PRO A 125 7.05 -14.38 -3.36
N ARG A 126 6.37 -13.73 -4.32
CA ARG A 126 6.43 -14.12 -5.74
C ARG A 126 7.72 -13.66 -6.41
N ASP A 127 8.34 -12.60 -5.89
CA ASP A 127 9.54 -12.00 -6.45
C ASP A 127 10.83 -12.60 -5.84
N LEU A 128 10.74 -12.99 -4.56
CA LEU A 128 11.81 -13.62 -3.79
C LEU A 128 11.26 -14.85 -3.04
N ASP A 129 11.64 -16.04 -3.52
CA ASP A 129 11.22 -17.31 -2.93
C ASP A 129 12.05 -17.75 -1.71
N GLU A 130 11.51 -18.68 -0.93
CA GLU A 130 12.17 -19.22 0.27
C GLU A 130 13.47 -19.97 -0.04
N GLU A 131 13.59 -20.57 -1.23
CA GLU A 131 14.79 -21.29 -1.62
C GLU A 131 15.96 -20.33 -1.82
N SER A 132 15.72 -19.18 -2.46
CA SER A 132 16.70 -18.11 -2.64
C SER A 132 17.12 -17.52 -1.29
N ILE A 133 16.17 -17.37 -0.36
CA ILE A 133 16.49 -16.96 1.02
C ILE A 133 17.39 -18.01 1.70
N ARG A 134 17.05 -19.30 1.62
CA ARG A 134 17.87 -20.40 2.19
C ARG A 134 19.25 -20.51 1.57
N ARG A 135 19.41 -20.17 0.29
CA ARG A 135 20.70 -20.09 -0.41
C ARG A 135 21.56 -18.89 0.03
N GLY A 136 21.02 -17.99 0.85
CA GLY A 136 21.76 -16.87 1.42
C GLY A 136 21.75 -15.63 0.54
N VAL A 137 20.58 -15.23 0.05
CA VAL A 137 20.42 -13.98 -0.71
C VAL A 137 20.91 -12.78 0.11
N ARG A 138 21.54 -11.81 -0.55
CA ARG A 138 22.01 -10.58 0.10
C ARG A 138 21.10 -9.42 -0.27
N LEU A 139 20.56 -8.76 0.74
CA LEU A 139 19.79 -7.53 0.61
C LEU A 139 20.74 -6.34 0.76
N LEU A 140 20.79 -5.47 -0.24
CA LEU A 140 21.56 -4.23 -0.21
C LEU A 140 20.62 -3.03 -0.17
N ILE A 141 20.75 -2.20 0.85
CA ILE A 141 20.02 -0.92 0.97
C ILE A 141 21.02 0.21 1.24
N GLY A 142 21.21 1.09 0.25
CA GLY A 142 22.31 2.06 0.29
C GLY A 142 23.66 1.35 0.34
N ASP A 143 24.45 1.63 1.38
CA ASP A 143 25.75 1.02 1.69
C ASP A 143 25.66 -0.17 2.66
N ARG A 144 24.45 -0.51 3.13
CA ARG A 144 24.25 -1.56 4.13
C ARG A 144 23.85 -2.88 3.48
N GLU A 145 24.48 -3.94 3.96
CA GLU A 145 24.15 -5.32 3.61
C GLU A 145 23.36 -5.98 4.75
N ILE A 146 22.27 -6.65 4.40
CA ILE A 146 21.40 -7.40 5.31
C ILE A 146 21.38 -8.85 4.84
N ARG A 147 21.78 -9.77 5.71
CA ARG A 147 21.77 -11.22 5.47
C ARG A 147 20.77 -11.97 6.33
N SER A 148 20.36 -11.37 7.45
CA SER A 148 19.43 -11.99 8.38
C SER A 148 18.02 -11.93 7.83
N PHE A 149 17.38 -13.08 7.64
CA PHE A 149 15.94 -13.21 7.42
C PHE A 149 15.31 -13.83 8.65
N ARG A 150 14.24 -13.22 9.16
CA ARG A 150 13.55 -13.64 10.39
C ARG A 150 12.09 -13.92 10.13
N ARG A 151 11.51 -14.78 10.96
CA ARG A 151 10.07 -15.13 10.89
C ARG A 151 9.21 -14.20 11.74
N PHE A 152 9.76 -13.74 12.86
CA PHE A 152 9.10 -12.81 13.78
C PHE A 152 10.13 -11.90 14.45
N PHE A 153 9.66 -10.79 15.02
CA PHE A 153 10.52 -9.72 15.55
C PHE A 153 11.34 -10.09 16.81
N GLY A 154 11.08 -11.24 17.43
CA GLY A 154 11.69 -11.65 18.71
C GLY A 154 12.32 -13.04 18.65
N GLU A 155 12.87 -13.41 17.49
CA GLU A 155 13.51 -14.70 17.26
C GLU A 155 14.88 -14.75 17.96
N GLU A 156 15.27 -15.90 18.52
CA GLU A 156 16.53 -16.03 19.25
C GLU A 156 17.74 -15.58 18.40
N GLY A 157 18.68 -14.84 19.00
CA GLY A 157 19.81 -14.22 18.29
C GLY A 157 19.63 -12.73 17.97
N ASP A 158 18.68 -12.06 18.62
CA ASP A 158 18.46 -10.62 18.50
C ASP A 158 19.64 -9.77 19.03
N THR A 159 20.61 -9.50 18.17
CA THR A 159 21.59 -8.44 18.42
C THR A 159 20.91 -7.08 18.26
N VAL A 160 20.83 -6.31 19.34
CA VAL A 160 20.28 -4.95 19.31
C VAL A 160 21.05 -4.11 18.29
N GLY A 161 20.31 -3.47 17.38
CA GLY A 161 20.90 -2.59 16.36
C GLY A 161 21.27 -3.26 15.04
N GLU A 162 21.22 -4.59 14.94
CA GLU A 162 21.44 -5.28 13.66
C GLU A 162 20.17 -5.27 12.79
N PRO A 163 20.28 -4.91 11.50
CA PRO A 163 19.17 -4.95 10.58
C PRO A 163 18.86 -6.38 10.12
N PHE A 164 17.58 -6.66 9.91
CA PHE A 164 17.09 -7.93 9.39
C PHE A 164 15.91 -7.71 8.45
N ALA A 165 15.61 -8.72 7.64
CA ALA A 165 14.45 -8.77 6.78
C ALA A 165 13.39 -9.70 7.35
N ILE A 166 12.12 -9.35 7.17
CA ILE A 166 10.97 -10.12 7.64
C ILE A 166 9.81 -9.95 6.66
N TRP A 167 8.99 -10.99 6.52
CA TRP A 167 7.72 -10.87 5.81
C TRP A 167 6.72 -10.12 6.68
N GLY A 168 6.35 -8.92 6.24
CA GLY A 168 5.38 -8.06 6.90
C GLY A 168 3.95 -8.58 6.81
N SER A 169 3.08 -8.08 7.67
CA SER A 169 1.66 -8.45 7.68
C SER A 169 0.91 -8.03 6.41
N ALA A 170 1.43 -7.05 5.67
CA ALA A 170 0.91 -6.63 4.37
C ALA A 170 1.29 -7.58 3.21
N GLY A 171 2.08 -8.63 3.49
CA GLY A 171 2.58 -9.61 2.52
C GLY A 171 3.77 -9.11 1.70
N LEU A 172 4.50 -8.12 2.21
CA LEU A 172 5.65 -7.51 1.55
C LEU A 172 6.89 -7.63 2.44
N LEU A 173 8.08 -7.65 1.85
CA LEU A 173 9.33 -7.72 2.59
C LEU A 173 9.59 -6.40 3.33
N GLU A 174 9.78 -6.48 4.64
CA GLU A 174 10.11 -5.38 5.51
C GLU A 174 11.56 -5.50 5.98
N LEU A 175 12.27 -4.37 5.98
CA LEU A 175 13.60 -4.24 6.57
C LEU A 175 13.46 -3.52 7.91
N ALA A 176 13.88 -4.19 8.98
CA ALA A 176 13.70 -3.75 10.35
C ALA A 176 15.01 -3.81 11.13
N VAL A 177 15.05 -3.14 12.27
CA VAL A 177 16.14 -3.22 13.25
C VAL A 177 15.54 -3.57 14.60
N PHE A 178 16.11 -4.56 15.28
CA PHE A 178 15.64 -4.90 16.62
C PHE A 178 16.01 -3.78 17.60
N ARG A 179 15.00 -3.25 18.31
CA ARG A 179 15.17 -2.22 19.34
C ARG A 179 14.65 -2.77 20.66
N ASP A 180 15.52 -2.88 21.66
CA ASP A 180 15.08 -3.19 23.03
C ASP A 180 14.18 -2.05 23.56
N ARG A 181 13.01 -2.43 24.09
CA ARG A 181 12.00 -1.54 24.67
C ARG A 181 12.56 -0.68 25.82
N LYS A 182 13.69 -1.04 26.42
CA LYS A 182 14.31 -0.28 27.53
C LYS A 182 15.00 1.02 27.10
N SER A 183 15.12 1.33 25.81
CA SER A 183 15.72 2.58 25.32
C SER A 183 14.72 3.75 25.19
N LYS A 184 13.77 3.92 26.13
CA LYS A 184 13.18 5.25 26.37
C LYS A 184 14.17 6.12 27.17
N SER A 185 15.36 6.34 26.64
CA SER A 185 16.15 7.48 27.10
C SER A 185 15.58 8.71 26.40
N LYS A 186 15.14 9.67 27.21
CA LYS A 186 14.85 11.04 26.77
C LYS A 186 16.14 11.61 26.16
N SER A 187 16.36 11.39 24.87
CA SER A 187 17.27 12.21 24.11
C SER A 187 16.45 13.05 23.15
N SER A 188 16.67 14.35 23.28
CA SER A 188 16.35 15.43 22.37
C SER A 188 16.00 15.00 20.96
N ARG A 189 15.04 15.73 20.37
CA ARG A 189 14.79 15.83 18.93
C ARG A 189 16.11 15.99 18.16
N SER A 190 16.78 14.88 17.91
CA SER A 190 17.96 14.79 17.07
C SER A 190 17.44 14.56 15.67
N ARG A 191 17.28 15.66 14.94
CA ARG A 191 17.10 15.67 13.48
C ARG A 191 18.19 14.88 12.73
N SER A 192 19.18 14.35 13.45
CA SER A 192 20.31 13.57 12.96
C SER A 192 20.04 12.06 12.85
N GLN A 193 19.04 11.50 13.55
CA GLN A 193 18.71 10.05 13.45
C GLN A 193 17.70 9.72 12.34
N ASN A 194 17.04 10.72 11.78
CA ASN A 194 16.25 10.61 10.54
C ASN A 194 17.12 10.72 9.27
N ARG A 195 18.45 10.66 9.41
CA ARG A 195 19.33 10.51 8.25
C ARG A 195 19.26 9.07 7.74
N LEU A 196 18.33 8.88 6.82
CA LEU A 196 18.60 8.23 5.54
C LEU A 196 18.73 6.69 5.59
N LEU A 197 17.59 6.01 5.76
CA LEU A 197 17.19 5.10 4.69
C LEU A 197 16.45 5.99 3.68
N GLN A 198 17.22 6.79 2.93
CA GLN A 198 16.66 7.50 1.78
C GLN A 198 16.11 6.43 0.84
N ALA A 199 15.09 6.74 0.06
CA ALA A 199 14.58 5.90 -1.01
C ALA A 199 15.66 5.68 -2.11
N GLY A 200 16.72 4.96 -1.76
CA GLY A 200 17.62 4.30 -2.68
C GLY A 200 17.03 2.92 -2.96
N GLY A 201 17.16 2.47 -4.19
CA GLY A 201 16.73 1.12 -4.56
C GLY A 201 17.33 0.09 -3.61
N CYS A 202 16.50 -0.85 -3.16
CA CYS A 202 16.97 -2.07 -2.55
C CYS A 202 17.43 -2.99 -3.70
N ALA A 203 18.66 -3.48 -3.66
CA ALA A 203 19.15 -4.44 -4.64
C ALA A 203 19.40 -5.78 -3.95
N LEU A 204 18.81 -6.84 -4.49
CA LEU A 204 19.02 -8.23 -4.06
C LEU A 204 20.02 -8.90 -5.00
N ARG A 205 21.16 -9.35 -4.48
CA ARG A 205 22.19 -10.11 -5.20
C ARG A 205 22.34 -11.52 -4.69
#